data_AF-A0AA88GXK1-F1
#
_entry.id   AF-A0AA88GXK1-F1
#
_cell.length_a   1.000
_cell.length_b   1.000
_cell.length_c   1.000
_cell.angle_alpha   90.00
_cell.angle_beta   90.00
_cell.angle_gamma   90.00
#
_symmetry.space_group_name_H-M   'P 1'
#
loop_
_entity.id
_entity.type
_entity.pdbx_description
1 polymer ?
#
loop_
_entity_poly.entity_id
_entity_poly.type
_entity_poly.pdbx_seq_one_letter_code
_entity_poly.pdbx_strand_id
1 'polypeptide(L)'
;MRKSIITASRTFTSSLRASTTTIQCSLFHTSNRSNSFNFADEDVKIQTVFKPEHAQKIVNWAYDGAWDKIADFKKELEGKKSYGNEALECAETKDYKRLVSLKQYFDANDLLEIDDVVKFIVAFGKLGSVPDAEVVYEYYLQKKAGTDREVVCLRNAMLFAYLENGEEERAQNFFVNYPVAPTVATYDLVMKHSWKNYPTKVYDHLRVLTGIAGASSSSQ
;
A
#
# COMPACT_ATOMS: atom_id res chain seq x y z
N MET A 1 -9.64 15.26 -6.95
CA MET A 1 -10.10 15.24 -5.54
C MET A 1 -11.17 14.17 -5.40
N ARG A 2 -10.87 13.04 -4.75
CA ARG A 2 -11.90 12.04 -4.41
C ARG A 2 -12.35 12.28 -2.96
N LYS A 3 -13.65 12.34 -2.73
CA LYS A 3 -14.25 12.63 -1.43
C LYS A 3 -14.26 11.36 -0.57
N SER A 4 -13.52 11.36 0.51
CA SER A 4 -13.70 10.42 1.62
C SER A 4 -15.06 10.70 2.25
N ILE A 5 -15.92 9.69 2.39
CA ILE A 5 -17.14 9.83 3.18
C ILE A 5 -16.77 9.49 4.62
N ILE A 6 -16.59 10.53 5.43
CA ILE A 6 -16.50 10.41 6.89
C ILE A 6 -17.94 10.43 7.39
N THR A 7 -18.44 9.29 7.82
CA THR A 7 -19.75 9.22 8.47
C THR A 7 -19.55 9.42 9.98
N ALA A 8 -19.71 10.65 10.44
CA ALA A 8 -19.82 10.94 11.87
C ALA A 8 -21.29 10.76 12.27
N SER A 9 -21.60 9.70 13.02
CA SER A 9 -22.93 9.52 13.62
C SER A 9 -22.89 10.00 15.07
N ARG A 10 -23.76 10.95 15.40
CA ARG A 10 -23.92 11.47 16.76
C ARG A 10 -25.15 10.82 17.37
N THR A 11 -24.95 9.87 18.27
CA THR A 11 -26.07 9.19 18.95
C THR A 11 -26.37 9.94 20.25
N PHE A 12 -27.55 10.56 20.34
CA PHE A 12 -28.02 11.18 21.57
C PHE A 12 -28.74 10.12 22.41
N THR A 13 -28.11 9.65 23.48
CA THR A 13 -28.81 8.91 24.52
C THR A 13 -29.47 9.91 25.47
N SER A 14 -30.77 9.77 25.68
CA SER A 14 -31.65 10.72 26.40
C SER A 14 -31.47 10.77 27.92
N SER A 15 -30.25 10.55 28.44
CA SER A 15 -29.94 10.76 29.85
C SER A 15 -28.74 11.71 29.99
N LEU A 16 -28.80 12.57 31.01
CA LEU A 16 -28.00 13.76 31.31
C LEU A 16 -26.46 13.59 31.43
N ARG A 17 -25.80 12.72 30.65
CA ARG A 17 -24.34 12.60 30.62
C ARG A 17 -23.80 12.48 29.20
N ALA A 18 -22.83 13.37 28.92
CA ALA A 18 -21.85 13.39 27.84
C ALA A 18 -22.35 13.00 26.43
N SER A 19 -22.37 13.98 25.53
CA SER A 19 -22.50 13.73 24.10
C SER A 19 -21.30 12.91 23.61
N THR A 20 -21.51 11.65 23.29
CA THR A 20 -20.47 10.78 22.73
C THR A 20 -20.41 11.01 21.22
N THR A 21 -19.23 11.35 20.70
CA THR A 21 -18.99 11.44 19.26
C THR A 21 -18.19 10.22 18.84
N THR A 22 -18.86 9.28 18.19
CA THR A 22 -18.21 8.09 17.64
C THR A 22 -17.78 8.40 16.22
N ILE A 23 -16.47 8.46 15.96
CA ILE A 23 -15.95 8.54 14.60
C ILE A 23 -15.75 7.09 14.12
N GLN A 24 -16.77 6.56 13.46
CA GLN A 24 -16.68 5.27 12.81
C GLN A 24 -16.19 5.48 11.37
N CYS A 25 -14.89 5.33 11.16
CA CYS A 25 -14.32 5.32 9.81
C CYS A 25 -14.52 3.93 9.19
N SER A 26 -15.66 3.72 8.56
CA SER A 26 -15.83 2.64 7.58
C SER A 26 -15.21 3.09 6.26
N LEU A 27 -13.91 2.87 6.13
CA LEU A 27 -13.26 2.91 4.82
C LEU A 27 -13.87 1.79 3.97
N PHE A 28 -14.61 2.15 2.92
CA PHE A 28 -15.17 1.20 1.97
C PHE A 28 -14.11 0.34 1.25
N HIS A 29 -12.83 0.65 1.43
CA HIS A 29 -11.73 -0.23 1.08
C HIS A 29 -10.68 -0.18 2.18
N THR A 30 -10.68 -1.18 3.07
CA THR A 30 -9.52 -1.87 3.66
C THR A 30 -9.96 -2.55 4.95
N SER A 31 -10.09 -3.88 4.92
CA SER A 31 -10.27 -4.78 6.08
C SER A 31 -11.50 -4.52 6.97
N ASN A 32 -12.13 -5.60 7.43
CA ASN A 32 -12.95 -5.58 8.66
C ASN A 32 -12.09 -5.35 9.92
N ARG A 33 -11.09 -4.46 9.88
CA ARG A 33 -10.49 -3.87 11.09
C ARG A 33 -11.12 -2.50 11.25
N SER A 34 -12.32 -2.49 11.83
CA SER A 34 -12.91 -1.26 12.37
C SER A 34 -12.00 -0.77 13.49
N ASN A 35 -11.16 0.23 13.22
CA ASN A 35 -10.58 1.03 14.29
C ASN A 35 -11.69 1.97 14.76
N SER A 36 -12.46 1.54 15.75
CA SER A 36 -13.42 2.41 16.43
C SER A 36 -12.66 3.31 17.40
N PHE A 37 -12.64 4.61 17.13
CA PHE A 37 -12.14 5.59 18.08
C PHE A 37 -13.33 6.13 18.88
N ASN A 38 -13.39 5.78 20.16
CA ASN A 38 -14.39 6.31 21.07
C ASN A 38 -13.82 7.54 21.76
N PHE A 39 -14.40 8.71 21.47
CA PHE A 39 -14.09 9.96 22.14
C PHE A 39 -15.17 10.24 23.18
N ALA A 40 -14.93 9.78 24.41
CA ALA A 40 -15.63 10.29 25.59
C ALA A 40 -14.70 11.31 26.27
N ASP A 41 -15.25 12.45 26.69
CA ASP A 41 -14.52 13.39 27.54
C ASP A 41 -13.96 12.62 28.75
N GLU A 42 -12.66 12.83 28.96
CA GLU A 42 -11.82 12.44 30.10
C GLU A 42 -11.27 11.01 30.22
N ASP A 43 -11.70 10.01 29.46
CA ASP A 43 -11.01 8.70 29.51
C ASP A 43 -10.97 8.01 28.14
N VAL A 44 -9.94 8.38 27.38
CA VAL A 44 -9.57 7.76 26.11
C VAL A 44 -9.00 6.36 26.41
N LYS A 45 -9.87 5.37 26.65
CA LYS A 45 -9.50 3.95 26.59
C LYS A 45 -9.36 3.54 25.12
N ILE A 46 -8.25 3.94 24.51
CA ILE A 46 -7.79 3.24 23.32
C ILE A 46 -7.34 1.86 23.80
N GLN A 47 -8.02 0.79 23.39
CA GLN A 47 -7.50 -0.59 23.51
C GLN A 47 -6.34 -0.78 22.53
N THR A 48 -5.32 0.05 22.64
CA THR A 48 -4.17 0.07 21.74
C THR A 48 -2.93 0.40 22.54
N VAL A 49 -1.78 0.09 21.96
CA VAL A 49 -0.44 0.41 22.46
C VAL A 49 -0.21 1.93 22.65
N PHE A 50 -1.16 2.78 22.23
CA PHE A 50 -1.05 4.23 22.33
C PHE A 50 -1.49 4.76 23.69
N LYS A 51 -0.57 5.46 24.37
CA LYS A 51 -0.83 6.21 25.60
C LYS A 51 -1.57 7.53 25.29
N PRO A 52 -2.28 8.13 26.26
CA PRO A 52 -2.98 9.41 26.08
C PRO A 52 -2.10 10.54 25.53
N GLU A 53 -0.83 10.58 25.93
CA GLU A 53 0.18 11.55 25.44
C GLU A 53 0.42 11.47 23.92
N HIS A 54 0.06 10.36 23.27
CA HIS A 54 0.20 10.18 21.83
C HIS A 54 -0.99 10.68 21.01
N ALA A 55 -2.13 10.95 21.66
CA ALA A 55 -3.41 11.19 20.98
C ALA A 55 -3.34 12.38 20.02
N GLN A 56 -2.77 13.51 20.44
CA GLN A 56 -2.66 14.70 19.59
C GLN A 56 -1.86 14.44 18.31
N LYS A 57 -0.74 13.70 18.43
CA LYS A 57 0.14 13.35 17.31
C LYS A 57 -0.60 12.47 16.29
N ILE A 58 -1.32 11.45 16.78
CA ILE A 58 -2.09 10.52 15.94
C ILE A 58 -3.25 11.24 15.25
N VAL A 59 -3.96 12.13 15.97
CA VAL A 59 -5.06 12.92 15.40
C VAL A 59 -4.55 13.82 14.28
N ASN A 60 -3.43 14.52 14.48
CA ASN A 60 -2.83 15.36 13.44
C ASN A 60 -2.48 14.53 12.19
N TRP A 61 -1.82 13.38 12.36
CA TRP A 61 -1.50 12.51 11.22
C TRP A 61 -2.72 11.91 10.54
N ALA A 62 -3.76 11.55 11.30
CA ALA A 62 -5.01 11.05 10.72
C ALA A 62 -5.72 12.13 9.92
N TYR A 63 -5.71 13.37 10.42
CA TYR A 63 -6.23 14.55 9.73
C TYR A 63 -5.48 14.81 8.42
N ASP A 64 -4.15 14.68 8.44
CA ASP A 64 -3.28 14.83 7.26
C ASP A 64 -3.33 13.61 6.31
N GLY A 65 -4.06 12.54 6.67
CA GLY A 65 -4.08 11.29 5.90
C GLY A 65 -2.75 10.51 5.91
N ALA A 66 -1.85 10.83 6.84
CA ALA A 66 -0.53 10.22 6.98
C ALA A 66 -0.59 8.87 7.74
N TRP A 67 -1.39 7.94 7.23
CA TRP A 67 -1.63 6.62 7.86
C TRP A 67 -0.36 5.80 8.05
N ASP A 68 0.60 5.92 7.14
CA ASP A 68 1.91 5.23 7.23
C ASP A 68 2.67 5.64 8.50
N LYS A 69 2.60 6.93 8.89
CA LYS A 69 3.24 7.44 10.12
C LYS A 69 2.60 6.86 11.38
N ILE A 70 1.27 6.67 11.36
CA ILE A 70 0.55 6.05 12.48
C ILE A 70 0.93 4.57 12.60
N ALA A 71 1.06 3.85 11.48
CA ALA A 71 1.48 2.46 11.44
C ALA A 71 2.92 2.29 11.95
N ASP A 72 3.86 3.12 11.47
CA ASP A 72 5.26 3.10 11.90
C ASP A 72 5.39 3.44 13.39
N PHE A 73 4.67 4.45 13.87
CA PHE A 73 4.67 4.81 15.29
C PHE A 73 4.07 3.70 16.17
N LYS A 74 3.07 2.97 15.68
CA LYS A 74 2.58 1.77 16.36
C LYS A 74 3.66 0.71 16.49
N LYS A 75 4.37 0.42 15.39
CA LYS A 75 5.47 -0.56 15.36
C LYS A 75 6.58 -0.17 16.33
N GLU A 76 6.96 1.11 16.34
CA GLU A 76 7.94 1.68 17.28
C GLU A 76 7.53 1.44 18.75
N LEU A 77 6.28 1.73 19.10
CA LEU A 77 5.78 1.50 20.47
C LEU A 77 5.69 0.01 20.84
N GLU A 78 5.51 -0.86 19.85
CA GLU A 78 5.59 -2.31 20.02
C GLU A 78 7.05 -2.82 20.08
N GLY A 79 8.05 -1.94 19.96
CA GLY A 79 9.46 -2.31 19.86
C GLY A 79 9.81 -3.03 18.55
N LYS A 80 8.89 -3.03 17.58
CA LYS A 80 9.09 -3.63 16.26
C LYS A 80 9.73 -2.60 15.33
N LYS A 81 10.97 -2.84 14.94
CA LYS A 81 11.64 -2.03 13.92
C LYS A 81 11.06 -2.41 12.54
N SER A 82 10.55 -1.46 11.76
CA SER A 82 10.18 -1.73 10.35
C SER A 82 11.46 -1.78 9.52
N TYR A 83 11.84 -2.99 9.15
CA TYR A 83 13.06 -3.24 8.41
C TYR A 83 12.98 -2.83 6.95
N GLY A 84 11.77 -2.70 6.40
CA GLY A 84 11.60 -2.18 5.05
C GLY A 84 12.03 -0.72 4.91
N ASN A 85 12.00 0.10 5.97
CA ASN A 85 12.53 1.47 5.91
C ASN A 85 14.05 1.47 5.75
N GLU A 86 14.76 0.53 6.38
CA GLU A 86 16.21 0.36 6.19
C GLU A 86 16.55 -0.09 4.77
N ALA A 87 15.70 -0.94 4.17
CA ALA A 87 15.86 -1.32 2.76
C ALA A 87 15.77 -0.10 1.83
N LEU A 88 14.80 0.79 2.07
CA LEU A 88 14.66 2.04 1.30
C LEU A 88 15.85 2.99 1.52
N GLU A 89 16.37 3.10 2.74
CA GLU A 89 17.58 3.87 3.04
C GLU A 89 18.80 3.33 2.27
N CYS A 90 18.94 2.01 2.16
CA CYS A 90 19.99 1.39 1.34
C CYS A 90 19.84 1.79 -0.14
N ALA A 91 18.62 1.85 -0.66
CA ALA A 91 18.37 2.30 -2.03
C ALA A 91 18.72 3.78 -2.23
N GLU A 92 18.38 4.65 -1.28
CA GLU A 92 18.70 6.08 -1.32
C GLU A 92 20.21 6.34 -1.27
N THR A 93 20.93 5.58 -0.44
CA THR A 93 22.38 5.65 -0.30
C THR A 93 23.15 4.87 -1.37
N LYS A 94 22.43 4.20 -2.29
CA LYS A 94 22.97 3.33 -3.34
C LYS A 94 23.83 2.17 -2.80
N ASP A 95 23.59 1.73 -1.57
CA ASP A 95 24.32 0.65 -0.91
C ASP A 95 23.66 -0.72 -1.18
N TYR A 96 23.87 -1.23 -2.39
CA TYR A 96 23.34 -2.52 -2.81
C TYR A 96 23.86 -3.69 -1.96
N LYS A 97 25.14 -3.65 -1.54
CA LYS A 97 25.72 -4.72 -0.73
C LYS A 97 25.03 -4.83 0.63
N ARG A 98 24.78 -3.69 1.28
CA ARG A 98 24.02 -3.65 2.55
C ARG A 98 22.59 -4.15 2.36
N LEU A 99 21.92 -3.78 1.26
CA LEU A 99 20.56 -4.27 0.98
C LEU A 99 20.52 -5.82 0.86
N VAL A 100 21.48 -6.41 0.14
CA VAL A 100 21.57 -7.87 -0.01
C VAL A 100 21.84 -8.54 1.33
N SER A 101 22.79 -8.04 2.13
CA SER A 101 23.07 -8.58 3.47
C SER A 101 21.86 -8.47 4.39
N LEU A 102 21.15 -7.35 4.32
CA LEU A 102 19.92 -7.12 5.09
C LEU A 102 18.83 -8.13 4.70
N LYS A 103 18.63 -8.37 3.40
CA LYS A 103 17.67 -9.36 2.89
C LYS A 103 18.03 -10.77 3.36
N GLN A 104 19.30 -11.18 3.22
CA GLN A 104 19.78 -12.50 3.65
C GLN A 104 19.59 -12.72 5.15
N TYR A 105 19.88 -11.71 5.97
CA TYR A 105 19.65 -11.76 7.40
C TYR A 105 18.17 -12.04 7.71
N PHE A 106 17.24 -11.39 7.00
CA PHE A 106 15.83 -11.58 7.28
C PHE A 106 15.23 -12.86 6.74
N ASP A 107 15.68 -13.34 5.58
CA ASP A 107 15.27 -14.66 5.10
C ASP A 107 15.64 -15.76 6.11
N ALA A 108 16.80 -15.63 6.77
CA ALA A 108 17.27 -16.59 7.75
C ALA A 108 16.44 -16.59 9.05
N ASN A 109 15.71 -15.50 9.35
CA ASN A 109 14.97 -15.34 10.60
C ASN A 109 13.44 -15.27 10.41
N ASP A 110 12.96 -15.31 9.17
CA ASP A 110 11.53 -15.23 8.78
C ASP A 110 10.77 -14.00 9.32
N LEU A 111 11.47 -12.87 9.52
CA LEU A 111 10.94 -11.70 10.24
C LEU A 111 10.15 -10.71 9.36
N LEU A 112 10.13 -10.87 8.04
CA LEU A 112 9.51 -9.87 7.16
C LEU A 112 8.00 -10.02 7.11
N GLU A 113 7.32 -8.93 7.46
CA GLU A 113 5.91 -8.69 7.13
C GLU A 113 5.79 -8.28 5.66
N ILE A 114 4.60 -8.43 5.07
CA ILE A 114 4.34 -8.08 3.66
C ILE A 114 4.74 -6.62 3.36
N ASP A 115 4.48 -5.69 4.27
CA ASP A 115 4.85 -4.28 4.09
C ASP A 115 6.37 -4.09 3.98
N ASP A 116 7.17 -4.88 4.71
CA ASP A 116 8.63 -4.81 4.61
C ASP A 116 9.11 -5.43 3.29
N VAL A 117 8.51 -6.55 2.86
CA VAL A 117 8.81 -7.20 1.57
C VAL A 117 8.56 -6.26 0.39
N VAL A 118 7.42 -5.56 0.40
CA VAL A 118 7.08 -4.54 -0.60
C VAL A 118 8.19 -3.50 -0.70
N LYS A 119 8.70 -3.03 0.44
CA LYS A 119 9.80 -2.06 0.50
C LYS A 119 11.12 -2.64 -0.01
N PHE A 120 11.41 -3.92 0.22
CA PHE A 120 12.58 -4.61 -0.39
C PHE A 120 12.50 -4.68 -1.90
N ILE A 121 11.35 -5.06 -2.46
CA ILE A 121 11.14 -5.11 -3.92
C ILE A 121 11.36 -3.72 -4.53
N VAL A 122 10.78 -2.69 -3.92
CA VAL A 122 10.98 -1.29 -4.36
C VAL A 122 12.44 -0.86 -4.24
N ALA A 123 13.12 -1.24 -3.16
CA ALA A 123 14.54 -0.91 -2.96
C ALA A 123 15.44 -1.54 -4.03
N PHE A 124 15.25 -2.83 -4.34
CA PHE A 124 15.98 -3.50 -5.43
C PHE A 124 15.68 -2.85 -6.79
N GLY A 125 14.42 -2.52 -7.06
CA GLY A 125 14.02 -1.79 -8.26
C GLY A 125 14.73 -0.44 -8.40
N LYS A 126 14.75 0.38 -7.34
CA LYS A 126 15.46 1.67 -7.32
C LYS A 126 16.97 1.56 -7.54
N LEU A 127 17.57 0.44 -7.15
CA LEU A 127 19.00 0.16 -7.35
C LEU A 127 19.31 -0.43 -8.73
N GLY A 128 18.30 -0.69 -9.55
CA GLY A 128 18.46 -1.26 -10.88
C GLY A 128 18.53 -2.78 -10.93
N SER A 129 18.29 -3.47 -9.80
CA SER A 129 18.30 -4.94 -9.76
C SER A 129 16.90 -5.51 -9.82
N VAL A 130 16.30 -5.47 -11.02
CA VAL A 130 15.01 -6.12 -11.29
C VAL A 130 15.05 -7.64 -11.00
N PRO A 131 16.11 -8.40 -11.36
CA PRO A 131 16.16 -9.84 -11.07
C PRO A 131 16.07 -10.17 -9.58
N ASP A 132 16.71 -9.39 -8.69
CA ASP A 132 16.60 -9.63 -7.25
C ASP A 132 15.21 -9.25 -6.72
N ALA A 133 14.60 -8.20 -7.29
CA ALA A 133 13.22 -7.83 -6.99
C ALA A 133 12.25 -8.97 -7.37
N GLU A 134 12.45 -9.61 -8.52
CA GLU A 134 11.69 -10.79 -8.97
C GLU A 134 11.85 -11.96 -7.99
N VAL A 135 13.08 -12.29 -7.59
CA VAL A 135 13.36 -13.38 -6.64
C VAL A 135 12.63 -13.15 -5.30
N VAL A 136 12.65 -11.91 -4.79
CA VAL A 136 11.93 -11.56 -3.55
C VAL A 136 10.42 -11.67 -3.78
N TYR A 137 9.91 -11.10 -4.86
CA TYR A 137 8.49 -11.14 -5.20
C TYR A 137 7.95 -12.57 -5.32
N GLU A 138 8.62 -13.43 -6.09
CA GLU A 138 8.19 -14.82 -6.33
C GLU A 138 8.20 -15.64 -5.04
N TYR A 139 9.26 -15.53 -4.24
CA TYR A 139 9.37 -16.24 -2.97
C TYR A 139 8.19 -15.90 -2.04
N TYR A 140 7.91 -14.61 -1.86
CA TYR A 140 6.86 -14.18 -0.93
C TYR A 140 5.44 -14.39 -1.49
N LEU A 141 5.25 -14.26 -2.80
CA LEU A 141 3.98 -14.58 -3.44
C LEU A 141 3.61 -16.06 -3.23
N GLN A 142 4.56 -16.97 -3.39
CA GLN A 142 4.31 -18.42 -3.26
C GLN A 142 4.20 -18.88 -1.79
N LYS A 143 4.94 -18.25 -0.88
CA LYS A 143 5.09 -18.75 0.50
C LYS A 143 4.24 -18.01 1.53
N LYS A 144 3.94 -16.73 1.34
CA LYS A 144 3.37 -15.88 2.40
C LYS A 144 2.12 -15.11 2.02
N ALA A 145 1.94 -14.74 0.75
CA ALA A 145 0.76 -13.99 0.35
C ALA A 145 -0.50 -14.86 0.46
N GLY A 146 -1.35 -14.57 1.45
CA GLY A 146 -2.57 -15.32 1.73
C GLY A 146 -3.84 -14.58 1.34
N THR A 147 -3.75 -13.29 1.06
CA THR A 147 -4.90 -12.43 0.74
C THR A 147 -4.71 -11.67 -0.56
N ASP A 148 -5.82 -11.38 -1.25
CA ASP A 148 -5.82 -10.56 -2.47
C ASP A 148 -5.11 -9.22 -2.27
N ARG A 149 -5.27 -8.62 -1.07
CA ARG A 149 -4.61 -7.36 -0.72
C ARG A 149 -3.09 -7.50 -0.77
N GLU A 150 -2.54 -8.53 -0.15
CA GLU A 150 -1.09 -8.75 -0.11
C GLU A 150 -0.55 -9.02 -1.52
N VAL A 151 -1.29 -9.81 -2.31
CA VAL A 151 -0.97 -10.06 -3.72
C VAL A 151 -0.93 -8.75 -4.52
N VAL A 152 -1.94 -7.87 -4.37
CA VAL A 152 -1.97 -6.54 -5.01
C VAL A 152 -0.76 -5.70 -4.58
N CYS A 153 -0.44 -5.65 -3.28
CA CYS A 153 0.68 -4.87 -2.76
C CYS A 153 2.01 -5.32 -3.36
N LEU A 154 2.29 -6.63 -3.35
CA LEU A 154 3.51 -7.20 -3.93
C LEU A 154 3.58 -6.96 -5.44
N ARG A 155 2.46 -7.10 -6.15
CA ARG A 155 2.40 -6.83 -7.60
C ARG A 155 2.62 -5.36 -7.94
N ASN A 156 2.03 -4.43 -7.20
CA ASN A 156 2.26 -3.02 -7.42
C ASN A 156 3.75 -2.66 -7.18
N ALA A 157 4.39 -3.29 -6.19
CA ALA A 157 5.83 -3.11 -5.95
C ALA A 157 6.67 -3.63 -7.12
N MET A 158 6.36 -4.81 -7.64
CA MET A 158 7.08 -5.40 -8.77
C MET A 158 6.84 -4.61 -10.07
N LEU A 159 5.59 -4.17 -10.29
CA LEU A 159 5.24 -3.31 -11.41
C LEU A 159 6.01 -1.99 -11.36
N PHE A 160 6.13 -1.38 -10.17
CA PHE A 160 6.97 -0.20 -9.97
C PHE A 160 8.43 -0.49 -10.36
N ALA A 161 9.00 -1.62 -9.93
CA ALA A 161 10.38 -1.98 -10.25
C ALA A 161 10.63 -2.11 -11.77
N TYR A 162 9.70 -2.72 -12.52
CA TYR A 162 9.82 -2.77 -13.99
C TYR A 162 9.75 -1.38 -14.63
N LEU A 163 8.79 -0.55 -14.20
CA LEU A 163 8.60 0.80 -14.75
C LEU A 163 9.81 1.69 -14.48
N GLU A 164 10.35 1.66 -13.26
CA GLU A 164 11.50 2.47 -12.85
C GLU A 164 12.76 2.12 -13.66
N ASN A 165 12.87 0.87 -14.12
CA ASN A 165 14.01 0.39 -14.91
C ASN A 165 13.78 0.40 -16.42
N GLY A 166 12.67 0.97 -16.89
CA GLY A 166 12.35 1.05 -18.31
C GLY A 166 12.06 -0.31 -18.97
N GLU A 167 11.73 -1.34 -18.17
CA GLU A 167 11.31 -2.65 -18.67
C GLU A 167 9.83 -2.63 -19.11
N GLU A 168 9.51 -1.72 -20.03
CA GLU A 168 8.14 -1.38 -20.41
C GLU A 168 7.32 -2.59 -20.89
N GLU A 169 7.90 -3.44 -21.73
CA GLU A 169 7.19 -4.62 -22.24
C GLU A 169 6.82 -5.59 -21.10
N ARG A 170 7.75 -5.81 -20.17
CA ARG A 170 7.51 -6.65 -18.99
C ARG A 170 6.47 -6.01 -18.08
N ALA A 171 6.55 -4.71 -17.82
CA ALA A 171 5.54 -3.98 -17.05
C ALA A 171 4.14 -4.10 -17.65
N GLN A 172 4.00 -3.95 -18.98
CA GLN A 172 2.72 -4.10 -19.68
C GLN A 172 2.18 -5.52 -19.56
N ASN A 173 3.00 -6.53 -19.84
CA ASN A 173 2.60 -7.93 -19.71
C ASN A 173 2.21 -8.27 -18.26
N PHE A 174 2.95 -7.74 -17.29
CA PHE A 174 2.69 -7.96 -15.88
C PHE A 174 1.36 -7.34 -15.42
N PHE A 175 1.05 -6.14 -15.92
CA PHE A 175 -0.22 -5.45 -15.67
C PHE A 175 -1.41 -6.17 -16.31
N VAL A 176 -1.31 -6.58 -17.58
CA VAL A 176 -2.42 -7.26 -18.29
C VAL A 176 -2.76 -8.61 -17.65
N ASN A 177 -1.75 -9.33 -17.17
CA ASN A 177 -1.93 -10.61 -16.50
C ASN A 177 -2.20 -10.44 -14.99
N TYR A 178 -3.01 -9.46 -14.58
CA TYR A 178 -3.37 -9.24 -13.18
C TYR A 178 -4.38 -10.30 -12.70
N PRO A 179 -4.00 -11.21 -11.76
CA PRO A 179 -4.87 -12.30 -11.31
C PRO A 179 -6.00 -11.81 -10.40
N VAL A 180 -5.93 -10.57 -9.94
CA VAL A 180 -6.90 -9.89 -9.08
C VAL A 180 -7.23 -8.53 -9.69
N ALA A 181 -8.37 -7.94 -9.31
CA ALA A 181 -8.77 -6.65 -9.87
C ALA A 181 -7.72 -5.55 -9.54
N PRO A 182 -7.19 -4.82 -10.53
CA PRO A 182 -6.29 -3.70 -10.28
C PRO A 182 -6.95 -2.64 -9.40
N THR A 183 -6.17 -2.06 -8.49
CA THR A 183 -6.65 -0.98 -7.62
C THR A 183 -6.44 0.39 -8.25
N VAL A 184 -7.04 1.43 -7.65
CA VAL A 184 -6.79 2.83 -8.04
C VAL A 184 -5.29 3.15 -8.06
N ALA A 185 -4.55 2.71 -7.03
CA ALA A 185 -3.11 2.90 -6.96
C ALA A 185 -2.36 2.21 -8.12
N THR A 186 -2.84 1.04 -8.56
CA THR A 186 -2.27 0.33 -9.72
C THR A 186 -2.47 1.14 -11.00
N TYR A 187 -3.66 1.70 -11.21
CA TYR A 187 -3.91 2.57 -12.38
C TYR A 187 -3.10 3.86 -12.31
N ASP A 188 -3.02 4.51 -11.16
CA ASP A 188 -2.23 5.74 -10.99
C ASP A 188 -0.75 5.49 -11.30
N LEU A 189 -0.20 4.36 -10.87
CA LEU A 189 1.18 3.95 -11.16
C LEU A 189 1.43 3.82 -12.68
N VAL A 190 0.52 3.14 -13.37
CA VAL A 190 0.62 2.85 -14.81
C VAL A 190 0.39 4.08 -15.67
N MET A 191 -0.54 4.96 -15.27
CA MET A 191 -0.88 6.18 -16.00
C MET A 191 0.14 7.29 -15.80
N LYS A 192 0.87 7.31 -14.67
CA LYS A 192 1.96 8.25 -14.43
C LYS A 192 3.21 7.94 -15.26
N HIS A 193 3.40 6.67 -15.66
CA HIS A 193 4.53 6.28 -16.46
C HIS A 193 4.38 6.76 -17.91
N SER A 194 5.46 7.31 -18.48
CA SER A 194 5.50 7.72 -19.89
C SER A 194 5.93 6.52 -20.73
N TRP A 195 4.97 5.91 -21.42
CA TRP A 195 5.20 4.78 -22.30
C TRP A 195 5.83 5.24 -23.62
N LYS A 196 6.96 4.65 -24.01
CA LYS A 196 7.64 4.99 -25.28
C LYS A 196 6.91 4.41 -26.48
N ASN A 197 6.28 3.24 -26.32
CA ASN A 197 5.59 2.55 -27.40
C ASN A 197 4.08 2.83 -27.33
N TYR A 198 3.50 3.38 -28.40
CA TYR A 198 2.05 3.52 -28.57
C TYR A 198 1.57 2.78 -29.84
N PRO A 199 0.41 2.09 -29.81
CA PRO A 199 -0.44 1.83 -28.64
C PRO A 199 0.16 0.79 -27.67
N THR A 200 -0.13 0.92 -26.36
CA THR A 200 0.32 -0.05 -25.34
C THR A 200 -0.75 -1.12 -25.09
N LYS A 201 -0.32 -2.31 -24.66
CA LYS A 201 -1.24 -3.37 -24.18
C LYS A 201 -2.09 -2.89 -22.99
N VAL A 202 -1.56 -1.95 -22.20
CA VAL A 202 -2.28 -1.27 -21.12
C VAL A 202 -3.46 -0.48 -21.67
N TYR A 203 -3.26 0.30 -22.74
CA TYR A 203 -4.33 1.10 -23.34
C TYR A 203 -5.45 0.21 -23.90
N ASP A 204 -5.08 -0.89 -24.57
CA ASP A 204 -6.05 -1.87 -25.06
C ASP A 204 -6.84 -2.51 -23.91
N HIS A 205 -6.16 -2.88 -22.82
CA HIS A 205 -6.81 -3.43 -21.63
C HIS A 205 -7.78 -2.43 -20.99
N LEU A 206 -7.37 -1.16 -20.83
CA LEU A 206 -8.22 -0.09 -20.31
C LEU A 206 -9.44 0.15 -21.20
N ARG A 207 -9.26 0.14 -22.52
CA ARG A 207 -10.34 0.33 -23.48
C ARG A 207 -11.41 -0.75 -23.38
N VAL A 208 -11.01 -2.00 -23.18
CA VAL A 208 -11.91 -3.13 -22.93
C VAL A 208 -12.68 -2.91 -21.63
N LEU A 209 -12.00 -2.52 -20.54
CA LEU A 209 -12.63 -2.30 -19.24
C LEU A 209 -13.62 -1.13 -19.24
N THR A 210 -13.32 -0.04 -19.94
CA THR A 210 -14.21 1.13 -19.99
C THR A 210 -15.36 0.97 -20.98
N GLY A 211 -15.44 -0.16 -21.70
CA GLY A 211 -16.46 -0.38 -22.73
C GLY A 211 -16.32 0.57 -23.93
N ILE A 212 -15.15 1.18 -24.13
CA ILE A 212 -14.85 2.04 -25.30
C ILE A 212 -14.47 1.11 -26.48
N ALA A 213 -15.12 -0.04 -26.60
CA ALA A 213 -14.96 -0.94 -27.71
C ALA A 213 -15.41 -0.23 -29.00
N GLY A 214 -14.59 -0.33 -30.04
CA GLY A 214 -14.69 0.33 -31.35
C GLY A 214 -16.08 0.80 -31.80
N ALA A 215 -16.32 2.10 -31.68
CA ALA A 215 -16.86 2.87 -32.80
C ALA A 215 -15.79 2.93 -33.91
N SER A 216 -15.53 1.79 -34.56
CA SER A 216 -14.68 1.72 -35.75
C SER A 216 -15.49 1.07 -36.86
N SER A 217 -16.06 1.96 -37.68
CA SER A 217 -16.23 1.84 -39.12
C SER A 217 -16.97 0.59 -39.65
N SER A 218 -18.29 0.57 -39.47
CA SER A 218 -19.19 0.08 -40.52
C SER A 218 -19.43 1.22 -41.52
N SER A 219 -18.51 1.38 -42.46
CA SER A 219 -18.72 2.16 -43.68
C SER A 219 -18.60 1.19 -44.86
N GLN A 220 -19.71 0.54 -45.18
CA GLN A 220 -19.99 -0.01 -46.50
C GLN A 220 -21.21 0.72 -47.05
#